data_AF-A0A937JWW6-F1
#
_entry.id   AF-A0A937JWW6-F1
#
_cell.length_a   1.000
_cell.length_b   1.000
_cell.length_c   1.000
_cell.angle_alpha   90.00
_cell.angle_beta   90.00
_cell.angle_gamma   90.00
#
_symmetry.space_group_name_H-M   'P 1'
#
loop_
_entity.id
_entity.type
_entity.pdbx_description
1 polymer ?
#
loop_
_entity_poly.entity_id
_entity_poly.type
_entity_poly.pdbx_seq_one_letter_code
_entity_poly.pdbx_strand_id
1 'polypeptide(L)'
;MLKVSKLYPILLSGLCLYSFSYAVARVTVLQMVEQYAGVEGRGKPRQDYIAKKDFPAGAGWEYQLFLPCIKVEEGIVNFFHNL
;
A
#
# COMPACT_ATOMS: atom_id res chain seq x y z
N MET A 1 -1.67 2.43 -42.26
CA MET A 1 -2.62 2.26 -41.14
C MET A 1 -1.83 1.90 -39.90
N LEU A 2 -1.73 2.81 -38.93
CA LEU A 2 -1.09 2.53 -37.63
C LEU A 2 -1.89 1.43 -36.92
N LYS A 3 -1.23 0.30 -36.65
CA LYS A 3 -1.82 -0.81 -35.88
C LYS A 3 -1.86 -0.35 -34.43
N VAL A 4 -2.93 0.35 -34.05
CA VAL A 4 -3.13 0.82 -32.67
C VAL A 4 -3.28 -0.43 -31.80
N SER A 5 -2.23 -0.76 -31.06
CA SER A 5 -2.24 -1.89 -30.14
C SER A 5 -3.25 -1.61 -29.04
N LYS A 6 -4.35 -2.36 -29.02
CA LYS A 6 -5.38 -2.29 -27.97
C LYS A 6 -4.87 -2.78 -26.61
N LEU A 7 -3.67 -3.38 -26.56
CA LEU A 7 -3.07 -3.85 -25.32
C LEU A 7 -2.81 -2.71 -24.34
N TYR A 8 -2.28 -1.59 -24.82
CA TYR A 8 -1.98 -0.43 -23.97
C TYR A 8 -3.22 0.14 -23.26
N PRO A 9 -4.33 0.46 -23.95
CA PRO A 9 -5.51 0.96 -23.28
C PRO A 9 -6.11 -0.08 -22.32
N ILE A 10 -6.06 -1.39 -22.65
CA ILE A 10 -6.54 -2.44 -21.74
C ILE A 10 -5.71 -2.50 -20.45
N LEU A 11 -4.38 -2.51 -20.57
CA LEU A 11 -3.48 -2.51 -19.41
C LEU A 11 -3.65 -1.25 -18.57
N LEU A 12 -3.78 -0.09 -19.22
CA LEU A 12 -3.99 1.19 -18.54
C LEU A 12 -5.33 1.20 -17.79
N SER A 13 -6.41 0.74 -18.42
CA SER A 13 -7.72 0.62 -17.76
C SER A 13 -7.65 -0.34 -16.57
N GLY A 14 -6.98 -1.48 -16.70
CA GLY A 14 -6.78 -2.43 -15.60
C GLY A 14 -6.00 -1.81 -14.44
N LEU A 15 -4.91 -1.09 -14.73
CA LEU A 15 -4.12 -0.39 -13.73
C LEU A 15 -4.93 0.71 -13.03
N CYS A 16 -5.73 1.49 -13.77
CA CYS A 16 -6.59 2.52 -13.19
C CYS A 16 -7.64 1.93 -12.25
N LEU A 17 -8.30 0.83 -12.65
CA LEU A 17 -9.28 0.15 -11.81
C LEU A 17 -8.62 -0.43 -10.56
N TYR A 18 -7.44 -1.04 -10.71
CA TYR A 18 -6.68 -1.57 -9.58
C TYR A 18 -6.28 -0.47 -8.60
N SER A 19 -5.69 0.63 -9.07
CA SER A 19 -5.31 1.77 -8.23
C SER A 19 -6.52 2.43 -7.56
N PHE A 20 -7.65 2.54 -8.26
CA PHE A 20 -8.88 3.07 -7.69
C PHE A 20 -9.43 2.15 -6.59
N SER A 21 -9.45 0.83 -6.83
CA SER A 21 -9.87 -0.14 -5.81
C SER A 21 -8.97 -0.13 -4.58
N TYR A 22 -7.65 0.06 -4.77
CA TYR A 22 -6.72 0.26 -3.67
C TYR A 22 -7.04 1.52 -2.87
N ALA A 23 -7.29 2.66 -3.54
CA ALA A 23 -7.64 3.91 -2.86
C ALA A 23 -8.91 3.76 -2.00
N VAL A 24 -9.93 3.05 -2.50
CA VAL A 24 -11.14 2.74 -1.72
C VAL A 24 -10.81 1.82 -0.53
N ALA A 25 -10.05 0.74 -0.76
CA ALA A 25 -9.64 -0.17 0.30
C ALA A 25 -8.79 0.54 1.37
N ARG A 26 -7.96 1.50 0.97
CA ARG A 26 -7.10 2.31 1.84
C ARG A 26 -7.87 3.21 2.81
N VAL A 27 -9.09 3.60 2.47
CA VAL A 27 -9.96 4.41 3.32
C VAL A 27 -10.90 3.56 4.16
N THR A 28 -11.29 2.38 3.67
CA THR A 28 -12.39 1.58 4.25
C THR A 28 -11.93 0.35 5.04
N VAL A 29 -10.85 -0.29 4.61
CA VAL A 29 -10.42 -1.61 5.13
C VAL A 29 -9.00 -1.56 5.70
N LEU A 30 -8.10 -0.86 5.02
CA LEU A 30 -6.69 -0.76 5.40
C LEU A 30 -6.46 0.52 6.20
N GLN A 31 -5.81 0.40 7.35
CA GLN A 31 -5.39 1.51 8.18
C GLN A 31 -3.87 1.54 8.29
N MET A 32 -3.34 2.74 8.49
CA MET A 32 -1.95 2.90 8.86
C MET A 32 -1.84 2.53 10.33
N VAL A 33 -1.07 1.49 10.63
CA VAL A 33 -0.85 1.05 11.99
C VAL A 33 0.48 1.63 12.44
N GLU A 34 0.39 2.54 13.40
CA GLU A 34 1.54 3.16 14.06
C GLU A 34 2.00 2.21 15.17
N GLN A 35 3.03 1.40 14.93
CA GLN A 35 3.65 0.61 16.00
C GLN A 35 4.71 1.44 16.73
N TYR A 36 4.31 2.16 17.79
CA TYR A 36 5.26 2.61 18.81
C TYR A 36 5.54 1.48 19.81
N ALA A 37 6.63 0.77 19.58
CA ALA A 37 7.34 0.08 20.65
C ALA A 37 8.85 0.12 20.37
N GLY A 38 9.43 1.32 20.48
CA GLY A 38 10.83 1.39 20.88
C GLY A 38 10.93 0.75 22.25
N VAL A 39 11.67 -0.35 22.37
CA VAL A 39 12.06 -0.94 23.66
C VAL A 39 12.54 0.20 24.55
N GLU A 40 11.79 0.53 25.60
CA GLU A 40 12.23 1.42 26.70
C GLU A 40 13.20 2.54 26.25
N GLY A 41 12.78 3.40 25.31
CA GLY A 41 13.55 4.58 24.92
C GLY A 41 14.87 4.35 24.16
N ARG A 42 15.17 3.15 23.64
CA ARG A 42 16.36 2.91 22.80
C ARG A 42 16.10 1.99 21.61
N GLY A 43 15.43 2.50 20.59
CA GLY A 43 15.33 1.85 19.29
C GLY A 43 15.02 2.87 18.21
N LYS A 44 15.59 2.72 17.01
CA LYS A 44 15.21 3.55 15.86
C LYS A 44 13.70 3.46 15.66
N PRO A 45 12.98 4.57 15.42
CA PRO A 45 11.54 4.54 15.14
C PRO A 45 11.33 3.61 13.94
N ARG A 46 10.56 2.54 14.12
CA ARG A 46 10.40 1.53 13.07
C ARG A 46 8.96 1.46 12.58
N GLN A 47 8.80 2.09 11.41
CA GLN A 47 7.88 1.86 10.30
C GLN A 47 6.38 1.77 10.62
N ASP A 48 5.68 2.83 10.23
CA ASP A 48 4.28 2.77 9.88
C ASP A 48 4.08 1.73 8.77
N TYR A 49 3.20 0.76 9.01
CA TYR A 49 2.82 -0.21 8.00
C TYR A 49 1.32 -0.19 7.78
N ILE A 50 0.90 -0.47 6.55
CA ILE A 50 -0.53 -0.48 6.19
C ILE A 50 -1.06 -1.88 6.45
N ALA A 51 -2.02 -2.02 7.36
CA ALA A 51 -2.64 -3.30 7.69
C ALA A 51 -4.15 -3.21 7.68
N LYS A 52 -4.84 -4.35 7.65
CA LYS A 52 -6.29 -4.39 7.81
C LYS A 52 -6.66 -3.92 9.22
N LYS A 53 -7.65 -3.05 9.31
CA LYS A 53 -8.18 -2.54 10.58
C LYS A 53 -8.52 -3.69 11.53
N ASP A 54 -8.07 -3.61 12.78
CA ASP A 54 -8.29 -4.61 13.84
C ASP A 54 -7.62 -5.99 13.60
N PHE A 55 -6.73 -6.10 12.61
CA PHE A 55 -6.00 -7.33 12.30
C PHE A 55 -4.48 -7.12 12.33
N PRO A 56 -3.68 -8.18 12.57
CA PRO A 56 -2.23 -8.06 12.52
C PRO A 56 -1.72 -7.72 11.11
N ALA A 57 -0.50 -7.18 11.04
CA ALA A 57 0.18 -6.93 9.77
C ALA A 57 0.20 -8.20 8.91
N GLY A 58 -0.09 -8.07 7.62
CA GLY A 58 -0.09 -9.23 6.72
C GLY A 58 -1.37 -10.07 6.71
N ALA A 59 -2.35 -9.75 7.57
CA ALA A 59 -3.61 -10.50 7.62
C ALA A 59 -4.68 -9.94 6.67
N GLY A 60 -5.53 -10.86 6.18
CA GLY A 60 -6.59 -10.57 5.24
C GLY A 60 -6.15 -10.72 3.78
N TRP A 61 -7.07 -11.19 2.94
CA TRP A 61 -6.82 -11.33 1.50
C TRP A 61 -6.65 -9.97 0.83
N GLU A 62 -7.26 -8.92 1.39
CA GLU A 62 -7.14 -7.54 0.91
C GLU A 62 -5.68 -7.05 0.98
N TYR A 63 -4.97 -7.42 2.05
CA TYR A 63 -3.54 -7.11 2.19
C TYR A 63 -2.70 -7.79 1.10
N GLN A 64 -2.97 -9.07 0.82
CA GLN A 64 -2.24 -9.81 -0.22
C GLN A 64 -2.54 -9.26 -1.62
N LEU A 65 -3.80 -8.92 -1.89
CA LEU A 65 -4.22 -8.36 -3.17
C LEU A 65 -3.52 -7.02 -3.45
N PHE A 66 -3.41 -6.17 -2.43
CA PHE A 66 -2.88 -4.81 -2.56
C PHE A 66 -1.42 -4.65 -2.13
N LEU A 67 -0.73 -5.75 -1.82
CA LEU A 67 0.65 -5.75 -1.33
C LEU A 67 1.60 -4.88 -2.18
N PRO A 68 1.54 -4.91 -3.53
CA PRO A 68 2.39 -4.04 -4.34
C PRO A 68 2.16 -2.54 -4.08
N CYS A 69 0.90 -2.11 -3.98
CA CYS A 69 0.55 -0.71 -3.69
C CYS A 69 0.95 -0.31 -2.27
N ILE A 70 0.70 -1.20 -1.31
CA ILE A 70 1.07 -1.01 0.10
C ILE A 70 2.59 -0.78 0.21
N LYS A 71 3.40 -1.61 -0.44
CA LYS A 71 4.87 -1.49 -0.38
C LYS A 71 5.39 -0.23 -1.05
N VAL A 72 4.75 0.22 -2.12
CA VAL A 72 5.08 1.50 -2.75
C VAL A 72 4.75 2.66 -1.82
N GLU A 73 3.57 2.67 -1.20
CA GLU A 73 3.17 3.72 -0.24
C GLU A 73 4.09 3.74 0.99
N GLU A 74 4.35 2.57 1.60
CA GLU A 74 5.32 2.43 2.69
C GLU A 74 6.72 2.92 2.28
N GLY A 75 7.16 2.62 1.05
CA GLY A 75 8.45 3.09 0.53
C GLY A 75 8.52 4.61 0.39
N ILE A 76 7.46 5.24 -0.13
CA ILE A 76 7.34 6.69 -0.27
C ILE A 76 7.34 7.36 1.10
N VAL A 77 6.52 6.87 2.04
CA VAL A 77 6.46 7.39 3.41
C VAL A 77 7.81 7.28 4.09
N ASN A 78 8.46 6.12 4.02
CA ASN A 78 9.80 5.93 4.57
C ASN A 78 10.86 6.82 3.93
N PHE A 79 10.77 7.09 2.63
CA PHE A 79 11.67 8.01 1.95
C PHE A 79 11.55 9.43 2.52
N PHE A 80 10.32 9.94 2.67
CA PHE A 80 10.09 11.26 3.25
C PHE A 80 10.42 11.34 4.74
N HIS A 81 10.24 10.27 5.51
CA HIS A 81 10.62 10.22 6.92
C HIS A 81 12.14 10.20 7.16
N ASN A 82 12.94 9.72 6.19
CA ASN A 82 14.39 9.64 6.30
C ASN A 82 15.11 10.80 5.58
N LEU A 83 14.36 11.81 5.12
CA LEU A 83 14.84 13.02 4.46
C LEU A 83 15.01 14.14 5.50
#